data_AF-A0A168NCN7-F1
#
_entry.id   AF-A0A168NCN7-F1
#
_cell.length_a   1.000
_cell.length_b   1.000
_cell.length_c   1.000
_cell.angle_alpha   90.00
_cell.angle_beta   90.00
_cell.angle_gamma   90.00
#
_symmetry.space_group_name_H-M   'P 1'
#
loop_
_entity.id
_entity.type
_entity.pdbx_description
1 polymer ?
#
loop_
_entity_poly.entity_id
_entity_poly.type
_entity_poly.pdbx_seq_one_letter_code
_entity_poly.pdbx_strand_id
1 'polypeptide(L)'
;MMNSSPLVSALVNYTRVLQEARSPRVADWDARFVDRCVAWCVYIETELSLLSESDLLLHQQQAQHELDNAIAVPSVSILMDALHQFYLTLVANYCVSQDLYRYLLSTYRFLNGDGDRLRENVVEDLSRLARKVATHNVLDDMERLLMEDGDGDLDIGQDRA
;
A
#
# COMPACT_ATOMS: atom_id res chain seq x y z
N MET A 1 -3.17 9.41 -32.58
CA MET A 1 -2.59 8.81 -31.37
C MET A 1 -1.92 9.94 -30.62
N MET A 2 -2.50 10.41 -29.52
CA MET A 2 -1.83 11.39 -28.66
C MET A 2 -0.69 10.66 -27.97
N ASN A 3 0.56 11.04 -28.23
CA ASN A 3 1.68 10.56 -27.43
C ASN A 3 1.48 11.12 -26.02
N SER A 4 1.03 10.27 -25.09
CA SER A 4 0.93 10.64 -23.69
C SER A 4 2.33 10.95 -23.16
N SER A 5 2.43 12.03 -22.36
CA SER A 5 3.70 12.41 -21.74
C SER A 5 4.26 11.22 -20.94
N PRO A 6 5.58 10.97 -20.95
CA PRO A 6 6.19 9.91 -20.13
C PRO A 6 5.80 10.01 -18.65
N LEU A 7 5.66 11.25 -18.14
CA LEU A 7 5.20 11.50 -16.77
C LEU A 7 3.74 11.09 -16.58
N VAL A 8 2.84 11.41 -17.52
CA VAL A 8 1.42 11.00 -17.44
C VAL A 8 1.31 9.47 -17.41
N SER A 9 2.05 8.78 -18.28
CA SER A 9 2.10 7.32 -18.28
C SER A 9 2.64 6.76 -16.95
N ALA A 10 3.65 7.40 -16.37
CA ALA A 10 4.19 7.02 -15.06
C ALA A 10 3.15 7.21 -13.94
N LEU A 11 2.41 8.32 -13.93
CA LEU A 11 1.35 8.59 -12.95
C LEU A 11 0.21 7.56 -13.05
N VAL A 12 -0.21 7.21 -14.27
CA VAL A 12 -1.23 6.18 -14.51
C VAL A 12 -0.75 4.82 -13.99
N ASN A 13 0.48 4.42 -14.34
CA ASN A 13 1.05 3.16 -13.91
C ASN A 13 1.24 3.09 -12.39
N TYR A 14 1.77 4.16 -11.78
CA TYR A 14 1.89 4.26 -10.33
C TYR A 14 0.54 4.13 -9.63
N THR A 15 -0.50 4.79 -10.14
CA THR A 15 -1.85 4.70 -9.58
C THR A 15 -2.37 3.26 -9.60
N ARG A 16 -2.20 2.54 -10.72
CA ARG A 16 -2.58 1.12 -10.84
C ARG A 16 -1.77 0.23 -9.90
N VAL A 17 -0.46 0.41 -9.87
CA VAL A 17 0.45 -0.34 -8.99
C VAL A 17 0.10 -0.12 -7.53
N LEU A 18 -0.20 1.12 -7.13
CA LEU A 18 -0.58 1.45 -5.75
C LEU A 18 -1.93 0.81 -5.37
N GLN A 19 -2.87 0.71 -6.31
CA GLN A 19 -4.11 -0.03 -6.10
C GLN A 19 -3.86 -1.54 -5.97
N GLU A 20 -3.05 -2.11 -6.85
CA GLU A 20 -2.70 -3.54 -6.80
C GLU A 20 -1.94 -3.89 -5.53
N ALA A 21 -1.08 -2.99 -5.04
CA ALA A 21 -0.37 -3.11 -3.77
C ALA A 21 -1.31 -3.17 -2.55
N ARG A 22 -2.58 -2.77 -2.70
CA ARG A 22 -3.64 -2.91 -1.66
C ARG A 22 -4.47 -4.18 -1.84
N SER A 23 -4.24 -4.93 -2.90
CA SER A 23 -5.01 -6.12 -3.25
C SER A 23 -4.26 -7.40 -2.88
N PRO A 24 -4.93 -8.56 -2.88
CA PRO A 24 -4.28 -9.86 -2.67
C PRO A 24 -3.23 -10.23 -3.73
N ARG A 25 -3.25 -9.57 -4.90
CA ARG A 25 -2.30 -9.83 -6.00
C ARG A 25 -0.84 -9.55 -5.61
N VAL A 26 -0.61 -8.76 -4.56
CA VAL A 26 0.72 -8.48 -4.03
C VAL A 26 1.44 -9.75 -3.55
N ALA A 27 0.70 -10.82 -3.24
CA ALA A 27 1.27 -12.11 -2.85
C ALA A 27 2.17 -12.71 -3.94
N ASP A 28 1.88 -12.41 -5.21
CA ASP A 28 2.61 -12.90 -6.38
C ASP A 28 3.80 -12.00 -6.76
N TRP A 29 4.03 -10.91 -6.03
CA TRP A 29 5.09 -9.97 -6.36
C TRP A 29 6.46 -10.46 -5.87
N ASP A 30 7.48 -10.24 -6.70
CA ASP A 30 8.88 -10.51 -6.36
C ASP A 30 9.65 -9.21 -6.08
N ALA A 31 10.82 -9.34 -5.46
CA ALA A 31 11.69 -8.20 -5.15
C ALA A 31 12.09 -7.40 -6.40
N ARG A 32 12.27 -8.07 -7.55
CA ARG A 32 12.67 -7.40 -8.80
C ARG A 32 11.55 -6.53 -9.35
N PHE A 33 10.29 -6.93 -9.20
CA PHE A 33 9.13 -6.14 -9.56
C PHE A 33 9.04 -4.91 -8.65
N VAL A 34 9.20 -5.11 -7.34
CA VAL A 34 9.24 -4.00 -6.36
C VAL A 34 10.34 -3.00 -6.69
N ASP A 35 11.55 -3.44 -7.06
CA ASP A 35 12.63 -2.53 -7.45
C ASP A 35 12.30 -1.67 -8.66
N ARG A 36 11.60 -2.23 -9.65
CA ARG A 36 11.12 -1.46 -10.80
C ARG A 36 10.07 -0.43 -10.40
N CYS A 37 9.15 -0.79 -9.51
CA CYS A 37 8.17 0.15 -8.96
C CYS A 37 8.86 1.26 -8.15
N VAL A 38 9.88 0.94 -7.36
CA VAL A 38 10.69 1.91 -6.60
C VAL A 38 11.37 2.90 -7.56
N ALA A 39 11.99 2.41 -8.63
CA ALA A 39 12.61 3.28 -9.64
C ALA A 39 11.58 4.24 -10.28
N TRP A 40 10.35 3.77 -10.52
CA TRP A 40 9.27 4.63 -11.01
C TRP A 40 8.82 5.67 -9.98
N CYS A 41 8.74 5.31 -8.69
CA CYS A 41 8.41 6.27 -7.65
C CYS A 41 9.44 7.42 -7.60
N VAL A 42 10.74 7.07 -7.61
CA VAL A 42 11.83 8.06 -7.62
C VAL A 42 11.77 8.94 -8.87
N TYR A 43 11.48 8.35 -10.04
CA TYR A 43 11.28 9.11 -11.27
C TYR A 43 10.14 10.11 -11.14
N ILE A 44 8.98 9.69 -10.61
CA ILE A 44 7.82 10.57 -10.42
C ILE A 44 8.16 11.72 -9.47
N GLU A 45 8.73 11.43 -8.30
CA GLU A 45 9.12 12.45 -7.33
C GLU A 45 10.09 13.47 -7.94
N THR A 46 11.08 12.98 -8.69
CA THR A 46 12.08 13.82 -9.36
C THR A 46 11.44 14.71 -10.41
N GLU A 47 10.65 14.16 -11.33
CA GLU A 47 10.02 14.94 -12.40
C GLU A 47 9.03 15.96 -11.84
N LEU A 48 8.20 15.57 -10.87
CA LEU A 48 7.24 16.50 -10.25
C LEU A 48 7.95 17.63 -9.50
N SER A 49 9.11 17.37 -8.88
CA SER A 49 9.88 18.42 -8.17
C SER A 49 10.41 19.54 -9.08
N LEU A 50 10.53 19.26 -10.39
CA LEU A 50 11.02 20.21 -11.40
C LEU A 50 9.90 21.05 -12.04
N LEU A 51 8.64 20.70 -11.80
CA LEU A 51 7.49 21.33 -12.43
C LEU A 51 6.91 22.47 -11.59
N SER A 52 6.26 23.41 -12.27
CA SER A 52 5.42 24.42 -11.62
C SER A 52 4.14 23.79 -11.07
N GLU A 53 3.51 24.42 -10.08
CA GLU A 53 2.23 23.95 -9.51
C GLU A 53 1.13 23.81 -10.57
N SER A 54 1.07 24.73 -11.54
CA SER A 54 0.14 24.65 -12.68
C SER A 54 0.40 23.44 -13.57
N ASP A 55 1.67 23.12 -13.84
CA ASP A 55 2.02 21.97 -14.69
C ASP A 55 1.76 20.65 -13.98
N LEU A 56 1.96 20.59 -12.66
CA LEU A 56 1.63 19.44 -11.83
C LEU A 56 0.16 19.07 -11.95
N LEU A 57 -0.74 20.06 -11.76
CA LEU A 57 -2.18 19.86 -11.86
C LEU A 57 -2.59 19.44 -13.27
N LEU A 58 -1.96 20.00 -14.31
CA LEU A 58 -2.22 19.61 -15.69
C LEU A 58 -1.87 18.13 -15.95
N HIS A 59 -0.69 17.68 -15.54
CA HIS A 59 -0.28 16.28 -15.71
C HIS A 59 -1.15 15.33 -14.89
N GLN A 60 -1.56 15.72 -13.68
CA GLN A 60 -2.47 14.95 -12.86
C GLN A 60 -3.85 14.79 -13.52
N GLN A 61 -4.40 15.87 -14.09
CA GLN A 61 -5.68 15.83 -14.80
C GLN A 61 -5.61 14.96 -16.07
N GLN A 62 -4.51 15.05 -16.82
CA GLN A 62 -4.27 14.20 -17.98
C GLN A 62 -4.20 12.71 -17.58
N ALA A 63 -3.47 12.39 -16.51
CA ALA A 63 -3.41 11.04 -15.99
C ALA A 63 -4.79 10.54 -15.52
N GLN A 64 -5.59 11.40 -14.89
CA GLN A 64 -6.95 11.06 -14.48
C GLN A 64 -7.87 10.75 -15.66
N HIS A 65 -7.70 11.45 -16.79
CA HIS A 65 -8.46 11.20 -18.01
C HIS A 65 -8.03 9.88 -18.70
N GLU A 66 -6.78 9.46 -18.55
CA GLU A 66 -6.29 8.18 -19.09
C GLU A 66 -6.66 6.96 -18.21
N LEU A 67 -7.01 7.19 -16.94
CA LEU A 67 -7.50 6.16 -16.04
C LEU A 67 -9.01 5.92 -16.20
N ASP A 68 -9.42 4.67 -16.06
CA ASP A 68 -10.83 4.34 -15.95
C ASP A 68 -11.43 5.02 -14.70
N ASN A 69 -12.64 5.57 -14.80
CA ASN A 69 -13.32 6.35 -13.75
C ASN A 69 -13.44 5.67 -12.37
N ALA A 70 -13.10 4.39 -12.26
CA ALA A 70 -13.09 3.64 -11.01
C ALA A 70 -11.88 3.93 -10.11
N ILE A 71 -10.81 4.54 -10.64
CA ILE A 71 -9.56 4.74 -9.92
C ILE A 71 -9.15 6.21 -9.98
N ALA A 72 -8.96 6.81 -8.81
CA ALA A 72 -8.52 8.20 -8.69
C ALA A 72 -6.99 8.27 -8.64
N VAL A 73 -6.42 9.21 -9.41
CA VAL A 73 -5.00 9.57 -9.29
C VAL A 73 -4.76 10.17 -7.90
N PRO A 74 -3.71 9.75 -7.18
CA PRO A 74 -3.38 10.34 -5.88
C PRO A 74 -3.14 11.85 -5.95
N SER A 75 -3.31 12.54 -4.83
CA SER A 75 -3.02 13.98 -4.73
C SER A 75 -1.55 14.28 -5.02
N VAL A 76 -1.24 15.50 -5.48
CA VAL A 76 0.15 15.95 -5.71
C VAL A 76 1.03 15.72 -4.49
N SER A 77 0.52 15.97 -3.27
CA SER A 77 1.26 15.68 -2.03
C SER A 77 1.67 14.21 -1.87
N ILE A 78 0.79 13.27 -2.25
CA ILE A 78 1.07 11.84 -2.23
C ILE A 78 2.04 11.46 -3.35
N LEU A 79 1.93 12.11 -4.51
CA LEU A 79 2.81 11.87 -5.65
C LEU A 79 4.24 12.39 -5.42
N MET A 80 4.40 13.49 -4.67
CA MET A 80 5.70 14.02 -4.23
C MET A 80 6.37 13.17 -3.13
N ASP A 81 5.63 12.24 -2.54
CA ASP A 81 6.09 11.28 -1.52
C ASP A 81 5.79 9.83 -1.98
N ALA A 82 5.77 9.60 -3.30
CA ALA A 82 5.29 8.37 -3.92
C ALA A 82 6.01 7.12 -3.41
N LEU A 83 7.32 7.18 -3.23
CA LEU A 83 8.14 6.06 -2.77
C LEU A 83 7.73 5.64 -1.36
N HIS A 84 7.60 6.60 -0.47
CA HIS A 84 7.20 6.36 0.90
C HIS A 84 5.78 5.78 0.96
N GLN A 85 4.85 6.38 0.21
CA GLN A 85 3.45 5.93 0.15
C GLN A 85 3.32 4.52 -0.43
N PHE A 86 4.16 4.16 -1.41
CA PHE A 86 4.23 2.81 -1.96
C PHE A 86 4.70 1.80 -0.91
N TYR A 87 5.80 2.08 -0.21
CA TYR A 87 6.30 1.20 0.85
C TYR A 87 5.30 1.04 1.99
N LEU A 88 4.71 2.14 2.49
CA LEU A 88 3.67 2.07 3.52
C LEU A 88 2.49 1.21 3.06
N THR A 89 2.08 1.33 1.80
CA THR A 89 0.98 0.54 1.24
C THR A 89 1.31 -0.95 1.23
N LEU A 90 2.52 -1.32 0.81
CA LEU A 90 2.96 -2.71 0.81
C LEU A 90 3.05 -3.28 2.22
N VAL A 91 3.75 -2.61 3.13
CA VAL A 91 3.95 -3.12 4.49
C VAL A 91 2.62 -3.22 5.26
N ALA A 92 1.64 -2.38 4.93
CA ALA A 92 0.29 -2.44 5.51
C ALA A 92 -0.61 -3.54 4.93
N ASN A 93 -0.21 -4.20 3.84
CA ASN A 93 -1.02 -5.24 3.20
C ASN A 93 -0.65 -6.62 3.75
N TYR A 94 -1.63 -7.29 4.37
CA TYR A 94 -1.48 -8.61 4.98
C TYR A 94 -1.19 -9.73 3.97
N CYS A 95 -1.50 -9.52 2.68
CA CYS A 95 -1.22 -10.48 1.62
C CYS A 95 0.25 -10.45 1.14
N VAL A 96 1.09 -9.54 1.65
CA VAL A 96 2.52 -9.52 1.30
C VAL A 96 3.19 -10.80 1.81
N SER A 97 3.90 -11.49 0.92
CA SER A 97 4.63 -12.71 1.28
C SER A 97 5.73 -12.42 2.31
N GLN A 98 6.06 -13.39 3.15
CA GLN A 98 7.05 -13.20 4.21
C GLN A 98 8.43 -12.81 3.65
N ASP A 99 8.82 -13.36 2.50
CA ASP A 99 10.08 -13.04 1.85
C ASP A 99 10.10 -11.62 1.30
N LEU A 100 9.00 -11.19 0.68
CA LEU A 100 8.87 -9.81 0.24
C LEU A 100 8.81 -8.84 1.42
N TYR A 101 8.15 -9.21 2.52
CA TYR A 101 8.14 -8.40 3.74
C TYR A 101 9.54 -8.20 4.32
N ARG A 102 10.34 -9.27 4.42
CA ARG A 102 11.75 -9.19 4.85
C ARG A 102 12.58 -8.34 3.91
N TYR A 103 12.36 -8.51 2.59
CA TYR A 103 13.00 -7.70 1.58
C TYR A 103 12.71 -6.22 1.79
N LEU A 104 11.43 -5.84 1.87
CA LEU A 104 10.99 -4.47 2.10
C LEU A 104 11.63 -3.88 3.35
N LEU A 105 11.60 -4.59 4.49
CA LEU A 105 12.25 -4.10 5.72
C LEU A 105 13.76 -3.91 5.57
N SER A 106 14.43 -4.72 4.75
CA SER A 106 15.88 -4.61 4.51
C SER A 106 16.25 -3.50 3.53
N THR A 107 15.37 -3.17 2.59
CA THR A 107 15.61 -2.18 1.53
C THR A 107 14.96 -0.84 1.80
N TYR A 108 14.13 -0.75 2.83
CA TYR A 108 13.54 0.49 3.30
C TYR A 108 14.63 1.40 3.90
N ARG A 109 15.37 2.05 3.00
CA ARG A 109 16.21 3.19 3.31
C ARG A 109 15.29 4.39 3.39
N PHE A 110 14.98 4.78 4.61
CA PHE A 110 14.28 6.02 4.93
C PHE A 110 15.01 7.19 4.25
N LEU A 111 14.49 7.65 3.12
CA LEU A 111 15.12 8.67 2.28
C LEU A 111 14.72 10.10 2.68
N ASN A 112 13.88 10.27 3.70
CA ASN A 112 13.42 11.58 4.16
C ASN A 112 13.57 11.76 5.67
N GLY A 113 14.76 12.19 6.11
CA GLY A 113 14.97 12.71 7.45
C GLY A 113 16.45 12.86 7.81
N ASP A 114 16.85 14.05 8.26
CA ASP A 114 18.04 14.20 9.11
C ASP A 114 18.02 13.09 10.17
N GLY A 115 19.15 12.40 10.36
CA GLY A 115 19.24 11.10 11.02
C GLY A 115 18.57 10.95 12.40
N ASP A 116 18.26 12.05 13.07
CA ASP A 116 17.53 12.07 14.35
C ASP A 116 16.01 11.88 14.21
N ARG A 117 15.38 12.35 13.12
CA ARG A 117 13.94 12.16 12.86
C ARG A 117 13.61 10.83 12.21
N LEU A 118 14.62 10.19 11.62
CA LEU A 118 14.49 8.91 10.93
C LEU A 118 13.92 7.84 11.86
N ARG A 119 14.54 7.68 13.03
CA ARG A 119 14.16 6.67 14.03
C ARG A 119 12.76 6.89 14.58
N GLU A 120 12.36 8.14 14.78
CA GLU A 120 11.02 8.48 15.27
C GLU A 120 9.95 8.17 14.23
N ASN A 121 10.19 8.51 12.96
CA ASN A 121 9.30 8.15 11.85
C ASN A 121 9.20 6.62 11.67
N VAL A 122 10.33 5.90 11.74
CA VAL A 122 10.35 4.42 11.71
C VAL A 122 9.46 3.84 12.80
N VAL A 123 9.66 4.32 14.03
CA VAL A 123 8.94 3.79 15.20
C VAL A 123 7.47 4.15 15.09
N GLU A 124 7.12 5.35 14.62
CA GLU A 124 5.73 5.74 14.41
C GLU A 124 5.06 4.89 13.32
N ASP A 125 5.71 4.71 12.18
CA ASP A 125 5.20 3.90 11.06
C ASP A 125 5.05 2.43 11.45
N LEU A 126 6.08 1.84 12.07
CA LEU A 126 6.02 0.47 12.59
C LEU A 126 4.98 0.33 13.70
N SER A 127 4.81 1.33 14.57
CA SER A 127 3.78 1.32 15.62
C SER A 127 2.37 1.43 15.04
N ARG A 128 2.17 2.21 13.97
CA ARG A 128 0.89 2.30 13.25
C ARG A 128 0.59 0.99 12.53
N LEU A 129 1.58 0.39 11.90
CA LEU A 129 1.47 -0.91 11.23
C LEU A 129 1.18 -2.04 12.21
N ALA A 130 1.95 -2.14 13.30
CA ALA A 130 1.76 -3.14 14.35
C ALA A 130 0.39 -3.02 15.02
N ARG A 131 -0.08 -1.78 15.26
CA ARG A 131 -1.43 -1.53 15.80
C ARG A 131 -2.52 -2.04 14.86
N LYS A 132 -2.37 -1.85 13.56
CA LYS A 132 -3.32 -2.32 12.55
C LYS A 132 -3.37 -3.85 12.47
N VAL A 133 -2.22 -4.51 12.51
CA VAL A 133 -2.11 -5.99 12.54
C VAL A 133 -2.70 -6.56 13.83
N ALA A 134 -2.37 -5.97 14.98
CA ALA A 134 -2.93 -6.40 16.26
C ALA A 134 -4.46 -6.22 16.32
N THR A 135 -4.99 -5.16 15.72
CA THR A 135 -6.44 -4.94 15.64
C THR A 135 -7.12 -5.95 14.72
N HIS A 136 -6.47 -6.33 13.60
CA HIS A 136 -7.01 -7.34 12.69
C HIS A 136 -7.05 -8.73 13.33
N ASN A 137 -5.98 -9.14 14.03
CA ASN A 137 -5.95 -10.42 14.73
C ASN A 137 -7.01 -10.49 15.84
N VAL A 138 -7.22 -9.39 16.57
CA VAL A 138 -8.29 -9.32 17.59
C VAL A 138 -9.68 -9.42 16.95
N LEU A 139 -9.88 -8.81 15.78
CA LEU A 139 -11.15 -8.89 15.06
C LEU A 139 -11.39 -10.30 14.49
N ASP A 140 -10.37 -10.96 13.95
CA ASP A 140 -10.45 -12.34 13.45
C ASP A 140 -10.71 -13.33 14.60
N ASP A 141 -10.07 -13.14 15.76
CA ASP A 141 -10.33 -13.93 16.97
C ASP A 141 -11.75 -13.70 17.50
N MET A 142 -12.25 -12.46 17.45
CA MET A 142 -13.64 -12.14 17.81
C MET A 142 -14.65 -12.74 16.84
N GLU A 143 -14.39 -12.70 15.53
CA GLU A 143 -15.24 -13.31 14.50
C GLU A 143 -15.28 -14.84 14.66
N ARG A 144 -14.14 -15.46 14.95
CA ARG A 144 -14.05 -16.88 15.24
C ARG A 144 -14.84 -17.28 16.49
N LEU A 145 -14.71 -16.52 17.58
CA LEU A 145 -15.49 -16.75 18.80
C LEU A 145 -16.99 -16.60 18.57
N LEU A 146 -17.41 -15.63 17.75
CA LEU A 146 -18.81 -15.43 17.39
C LEU A 146 -19.38 -16.54 16.47
N MET A 147 -18.52 -17.22 15.70
CA MET A 147 -18.93 -18.37 14.87
C MET A 147 -18.89 -19.70 15.63
N GLU A 148 -18.07 -19.85 16.67
CA GLU A 148 -18.01 -21.06 17.52
C GLU A 148 -19.24 -21.18 18.46
N ASP A 149 -19.92 -20.08 18.79
CA ASP A 149 -21.15 -20.07 19.63
C ASP A 149 -22.44 -20.47 18.86
N GLY A 150 -22.36 -20.80 17.56
CA GLY A 150 -23.51 -21.12 16.71
C GLY A 150 -23.90 -22.60 16.57
N ASP A 151 -23.04 -23.53 16.97
CA ASP A 151 -23.19 -24.99 16.70
C ASP A 151 -23.23 -25.86 17.98
N GLY A 152 -23.62 -25.28 19.11
CA GLY A 152 -23.88 -26.00 20.37
C GLY A 152 -25.28 -26.59 20.45
N ASP A 153 -25.59 -27.56 19.58
CA ASP A 153 -26.83 -28.34 19.65
C ASP A 153 -26.86 -29.11 21.00
N LEU A 154 -27.79 -28.73 21.88
CA LEU A 154 -28.02 -29.36 23.17
C LEU A 154 -28.63 -30.75 22.94
N ASP A 155 -27.79 -31.78 22.88
CA ASP A 155 -28.19 -33.18 23.00
C ASP A 155 -28.69 -33.44 24.43
N ILE A 156 -29.98 -33.19 24.65
CA ILE A 156 -30.70 -33.61 25.86
C ILE A 156 -30.90 -35.12 25.75
N GLY A 157 -29.88 -35.85 26.17
CA GLY A 157 -29.93 -37.29 26.40
C GLY A 157 -31.10 -37.63 27.34
N GLN A 158 -32.11 -38.29 26.78
CA GLN A 158 -33.12 -39.02 27.51
C GLN A 158 -32.46 -40.20 28.25
N ASP A 159 -32.26 -40.07 29.56
CA ASP A 159 -32.08 -41.25 30.40
C ASP A 159 -33.42 -41.68 31.00
N ARG A 160 -33.93 -42.77 30.43
CA ARG A 160 -34.95 -43.64 31.02
C ARG A 160 -34.28 -44.56 32.05
N ALA A 161 -34.75 -44.52 33.28
CA ALA A 161 -34.97 -45.70 34.13
C ALA A 161 -35.91 -45.34 35.29
#